data_AF-A0A9E0CFY0-F1
#
_entry.id   AF-A0A9E0CFY0-F1
#
_cell.length_a   1.000
_cell.length_b   1.000
_cell.length_c   1.000
_cell.angle_alpha   90.00
_cell.angle_beta   90.00
_cell.angle_gamma   90.00
#
_symmetry.space_group_name_H-M   'P 1'
#
loop_
_entity.id
_entity.type
_entity.pdbx_description
1 polymer ?
#
loop_
_entity_poly.entity_id
_entity_poly.type
_entity_poly.pdbx_seq_one_letter_code
_entity_poly.pdbx_strand_id
1 'polypeptide(L)'
;MLQQIISPLFNQLLNLIATRFNQQQPSFVSSLGKYSSANYLINLTDLPFNLELSFKNQQLQIKLAPTALSANSSIRGKSRHFIELLLKQADSDALFFQQKLFIAGDMEAATAFRNCLERLDFNLVDFLTPLDNPLIKSFLQKILQPKHQLAQTYRNPNLELICPAGNPTILHAAIEAGADAVYFGFAKHGNARNFAGLNFSIEEAANAVEYVHQRQRKILAAINAYPQASNLTYVQETIDTAATIGVDAVILADIGMLDYATQKHPQLARHLSVQASASSLDALEFYAREFGIKRVILPRILNFSHIKDICSGARELGVEVEIFGFGGLCVMAEGRCSLSGYLTGKAPNMHGVCSPADQISYTQTKQNMTIKLNQFTINEFNPTQTACYPTVCKGKFACNDNSEQHVFEQPTSLSLLTSLSTILECGVSALKIEGRQRSSAYVRQVVSTFRYALDNLHELQASDLNRLNQQLEPLMEGHHATEGAYRDHWN
;
A
#
# COMPACT_ATOMS: atom_id res chain seq x y z
N MET A 1 -40.78 2.79 19.55
CA MET A 1 -41.82 2.14 18.71
C MET A 1 -41.28 1.75 17.32
N LEU A 2 -40.64 2.64 16.54
CA LEU A 2 -39.96 2.26 15.27
C LEU A 2 -38.85 1.18 15.46
N GLN A 3 -38.03 1.27 16.52
CA GLN A 3 -36.97 0.29 16.79
C GLN A 3 -37.48 -1.15 17.05
N GLN A 4 -38.68 -1.31 17.62
CA GLN A 4 -39.23 -2.64 17.95
C GLN A 4 -39.79 -3.38 16.72
N ILE A 5 -40.18 -2.67 15.66
CA ILE A 5 -40.70 -3.24 14.41
C ILE A 5 -39.59 -3.37 13.34
N ILE A 6 -38.63 -2.44 13.32
CA ILE A 6 -37.52 -2.43 12.36
C ILE A 6 -36.44 -3.46 12.72
N SER A 7 -36.21 -3.72 14.01
CA SER A 7 -35.12 -4.61 14.46
C SER A 7 -35.23 -6.06 13.96
N PRO A 8 -36.39 -6.75 13.94
CA PRO A 8 -36.49 -8.12 13.44
C PRO A 8 -36.20 -8.26 11.94
N LEU A 9 -36.77 -7.37 11.11
CA LEU A 9 -36.55 -7.33 9.66
C LEU A 9 -35.09 -6.97 9.33
N PHE A 10 -34.50 -6.03 10.06
CA PHE A 10 -33.11 -5.66 9.88
C PHE A 10 -32.16 -6.77 10.33
N ASN A 11 -32.46 -7.47 11.43
CA ASN A 11 -31.69 -8.64 11.85
C ASN A 11 -31.77 -9.78 10.82
N GLN A 12 -32.94 -9.99 10.18
CA GLN A 12 -33.05 -10.94 9.07
C GLN A 12 -32.18 -10.53 7.87
N LEU A 13 -32.17 -9.24 7.52
CA LEU A 13 -31.30 -8.73 6.46
C LEU A 13 -29.81 -8.91 6.80
N LEU A 14 -29.39 -8.58 8.02
CA LEU A 14 -28.01 -8.77 8.48
C LEU A 14 -27.60 -10.24 8.48
N ASN A 15 -28.50 -11.15 8.88
CA ASN A 15 -28.26 -12.59 8.82
C ASN A 15 -28.15 -13.10 7.37
N LEU A 16 -28.96 -12.57 6.45
CA LEU A 16 -28.87 -12.89 5.03
C LEU A 16 -27.53 -12.44 4.45
N ILE A 17 -27.11 -11.21 4.77
CA ILE A 17 -25.81 -10.65 4.39
C ILE A 17 -24.69 -11.54 4.94
N ALA A 18 -24.71 -11.86 6.23
CA ALA A 18 -23.70 -12.70 6.86
C ALA A 18 -23.63 -14.10 6.22
N THR A 19 -24.79 -14.72 5.97
CA THR A 19 -24.88 -16.06 5.36
C THR A 19 -24.29 -16.06 3.95
N ARG A 20 -24.65 -15.09 3.12
CA ARG A 20 -24.10 -14.95 1.77
C ARG A 20 -22.61 -14.67 1.79
N PHE A 21 -22.17 -13.79 2.68
CA PHE A 21 -20.76 -13.48 2.85
C PHE A 21 -19.97 -14.76 3.17
N ASN A 22 -20.44 -15.56 4.13
CA ASN A 22 -19.79 -16.82 4.51
C ASN A 22 -19.77 -17.85 3.38
N GLN A 23 -20.79 -17.87 2.51
CA GLN A 23 -20.83 -18.76 1.34
C GLN A 23 -19.85 -18.32 0.25
N GLN A 24 -19.77 -17.03 -0.03
CA GLN A 24 -18.94 -16.49 -1.09
C GLN A 24 -17.47 -16.33 -0.69
N GLN A 25 -17.19 -16.18 0.61
CA GLN A 25 -15.87 -15.81 1.14
C GLN A 25 -15.44 -16.74 2.29
N PRO A 26 -15.37 -18.06 2.06
CA PRO A 26 -15.10 -19.05 3.11
C PRO A 26 -13.70 -18.92 3.73
N SER A 27 -12.74 -18.32 3.00
CA SER A 27 -11.36 -18.09 3.46
C SER A 27 -11.16 -16.76 4.20
N PHE A 28 -12.20 -15.94 4.35
CA PHE A 28 -12.05 -14.62 4.98
C PHE A 28 -11.59 -14.73 6.43
N VAL A 29 -12.24 -15.59 7.22
CA VAL A 29 -11.95 -15.72 8.65
C VAL A 29 -10.58 -16.35 8.89
N SER A 30 -10.17 -17.31 8.07
CA SER A 30 -8.81 -17.88 8.14
C SER A 30 -7.74 -16.85 7.76
N SER A 31 -8.04 -15.95 6.83
CA SER A 31 -7.13 -14.86 6.43
C SER A 31 -6.91 -13.81 7.53
N LEU A 32 -7.83 -13.68 8.50
CA LEU A 32 -7.66 -12.84 9.69
C LEU A 32 -6.61 -13.40 10.67
N GLY A 33 -6.23 -14.68 10.54
CA GLY A 33 -5.22 -15.32 11.38
C GLY A 33 -5.56 -15.23 12.87
N LYS A 34 -4.62 -14.71 13.68
CA LYS A 34 -4.79 -14.57 15.13
C LYS A 34 -5.92 -13.59 15.54
N TYR A 35 -6.41 -12.76 14.61
CA TYR A 35 -7.50 -11.81 14.86
C TYR A 35 -8.89 -12.37 14.50
N SER A 36 -8.98 -13.65 14.14
CA SER A 36 -10.24 -14.33 13.87
C SER A 36 -11.15 -14.42 15.10
N SER A 37 -10.62 -14.28 16.32
CA SER A 37 -11.43 -14.22 17.55
C SER A 37 -11.81 -12.81 17.98
N ALA A 38 -11.39 -11.78 17.25
CA ALA A 38 -11.67 -10.38 17.60
C ALA A 38 -13.11 -10.00 17.25
N ASN A 39 -13.73 -9.21 18.12
CA ASN A 39 -15.00 -8.53 17.84
C ASN A 39 -14.72 -7.12 17.30
N TYR A 40 -15.39 -6.77 16.20
CA TYR A 40 -15.25 -5.48 15.54
C TYR A 40 -16.55 -4.70 15.66
N LEU A 41 -16.47 -3.44 16.06
CA LEU A 41 -17.63 -2.55 16.13
C LEU A 41 -17.57 -1.50 15.01
N ILE A 42 -18.54 -1.51 14.11
CA ILE A 42 -18.72 -0.47 13.10
C ILE A 42 -19.71 0.56 13.62
N ASN A 43 -19.20 1.74 14.00
CA ASN A 43 -19.97 2.86 14.52
C ASN A 43 -20.39 3.81 13.39
N LEU A 44 -21.68 3.78 13.06
CA LEU A 44 -22.26 4.55 11.96
C LEU A 44 -22.85 5.85 12.51
N THR A 45 -22.11 6.95 12.36
CA THR A 45 -22.41 8.25 12.96
C THR A 45 -23.71 8.91 12.46
N ASP A 46 -24.21 8.45 11.32
CA ASP A 46 -25.40 8.93 10.62
C ASP A 46 -26.59 7.96 10.75
N LEU A 47 -26.45 6.87 11.52
CA LEU A 47 -27.50 5.89 11.77
C LEU A 47 -27.73 5.69 13.29
N PRO A 48 -28.95 5.32 13.72
CA PRO A 48 -29.28 5.19 15.14
C PRO A 48 -28.82 3.85 15.76
N PHE A 49 -27.93 3.11 15.09
CA PHE A 49 -27.44 1.81 15.52
C PHE A 49 -26.01 1.57 15.02
N ASN A 50 -25.28 0.71 15.72
CA ASN A 50 -23.96 0.23 15.31
C ASN A 50 -24.06 -1.23 14.84
N LEU A 51 -23.06 -1.68 14.09
CA LEU A 51 -22.94 -3.08 13.69
C LEU A 51 -21.81 -3.73 14.47
N GLU A 52 -22.11 -4.81 15.17
CA GLU A 52 -21.11 -5.70 15.76
C GLU A 52 -20.83 -6.85 14.78
N LEU A 53 -19.57 -7.01 14.42
CA LEU A 53 -19.06 -8.11 13.61
C LEU A 53 -18.27 -9.04 14.53
N SER A 54 -18.65 -10.31 14.57
CA SER A 54 -17.95 -11.35 15.32
C SER A 54 -17.79 -12.59 14.46
N PHE A 55 -16.82 -13.43 14.77
CA PHE A 55 -16.57 -14.66 14.01
C PHE A 55 -16.68 -15.87 14.93
N LYS A 56 -17.63 -16.76 14.63
CA LYS A 56 -17.85 -18.00 15.39
C LYS A 56 -17.79 -19.17 14.43
N ASN A 57 -17.00 -20.19 14.75
CA ASN A 57 -16.82 -21.38 13.91
C ASN A 57 -16.43 -21.04 12.45
N GLN A 58 -15.48 -20.11 12.25
CA GLN A 58 -15.05 -19.64 10.92
C GLN A 58 -16.16 -18.94 10.10
N GLN A 59 -17.22 -18.46 10.74
CA GLN A 59 -18.32 -17.76 10.08
C GLN A 59 -18.53 -16.38 10.69
N LEU A 60 -18.68 -15.37 9.83
CA LEU A 60 -19.10 -14.02 10.18
C LEU A 60 -20.53 -14.04 10.75
N GLN A 61 -20.72 -13.32 11.85
CA GLN A 61 -22.00 -12.95 12.42
C GLN A 61 -22.09 -11.43 12.52
N ILE A 62 -23.22 -10.87 12.11
CA ILE A 62 -23.48 -9.43 12.17
C ILE A 62 -24.68 -9.18 13.08
N LYS A 63 -24.51 -8.32 14.08
CA LYS A 63 -25.57 -7.96 15.03
C LYS A 63 -25.74 -6.46 15.14
N LEU A 64 -26.96 -6.03 15.44
CA LEU A 64 -27.22 -4.65 15.86
C LEU A 64 -26.70 -4.45 17.28
N ALA A 65 -25.87 -3.43 17.48
CA ALA A 65 -25.38 -3.01 18.79
C ALA A 65 -25.98 -1.64 19.17
N PRO A 66 -26.85 -1.58 20.20
CA PRO A 66 -27.56 -0.35 20.56
C PRO A 66 -26.69 0.72 21.26
N THR A 67 -25.47 0.39 21.72
CA THR A 67 -24.46 1.32 22.27
C THR A 67 -23.06 0.69 22.18
N ALA A 68 -22.00 1.47 22.42
CA ALA A 68 -20.60 1.02 22.33
C ALA A 68 -20.34 -0.17 23.26
N LEU A 69 -20.31 -1.37 22.69
CA LEU A 69 -19.84 -2.58 23.36
C LEU A 69 -18.31 -2.53 23.50
N SER A 70 -17.77 -3.30 24.45
CA SER A 70 -16.34 -3.60 24.50
C SER A 70 -15.96 -4.47 23.28
N ALA A 71 -15.61 -3.82 22.18
CA ALA A 71 -15.03 -4.47 21.02
C ALA A 71 -13.50 -4.46 21.12
N ASN A 72 -12.84 -5.44 20.51
CA ASN A 72 -11.38 -5.43 20.41
C ASN A 72 -10.93 -4.26 19.55
N SER A 73 -11.66 -3.97 18.48
CA SER A 73 -11.42 -2.84 17.60
C SER A 73 -12.74 -2.22 17.15
N SER A 74 -12.74 -0.91 16.94
CA SER A 74 -13.91 -0.17 16.47
C SER A 74 -13.52 0.77 15.34
N ILE A 75 -14.36 0.84 14.32
CA ILE A 75 -14.23 1.76 13.19
C ILE A 75 -15.46 2.66 13.18
N ARG A 76 -15.26 3.97 13.22
CA ARG A 76 -16.33 4.97 13.32
C ARG A 76 -16.33 5.88 12.10
N GLY A 77 -17.51 6.18 11.54
CA GLY A 77 -17.63 7.12 10.42
C GLY A 77 -19.05 7.21 9.88
N LYS A 78 -19.25 7.89 8.74
CA LYS A 78 -20.54 7.92 8.05
C LYS A 78 -20.74 6.66 7.22
N SER A 79 -21.97 6.13 7.16
CA SER A 79 -22.35 4.93 6.42
C SER A 79 -21.86 4.93 4.97
N ARG A 80 -21.95 6.07 4.28
CA ARG A 80 -21.44 6.23 2.91
C ARG A 80 -19.96 5.85 2.74
N HIS A 81 -19.10 6.14 3.72
CA HIS A 81 -17.66 5.87 3.63
C HIS A 81 -17.35 4.38 3.80
N PHE A 82 -18.15 3.68 4.61
CA PHE A 82 -18.07 2.22 4.68
C PHE A 82 -18.55 1.56 3.38
N ILE A 83 -19.59 2.11 2.74
CA ILE A 83 -20.06 1.65 1.43
C ILE A 83 -18.97 1.91 0.37
N GLU A 84 -18.37 3.10 0.33
CA GLU A 84 -17.26 3.42 -0.57
C GLU A 84 -16.08 2.44 -0.42
N LEU A 85 -15.76 2.01 0.81
CA LEU A 85 -14.76 0.97 1.07
C LEU A 85 -15.15 -0.40 0.54
N LEU A 86 -16.36 -0.88 0.85
CA LEU A 86 -16.85 -2.17 0.36
C LEU A 86 -16.93 -2.22 -1.16
N LEU A 87 -17.19 -1.07 -1.79
CA LEU A 87 -17.22 -0.90 -3.23
C LEU A 87 -15.85 -0.67 -3.86
N LYS A 88 -14.79 -0.55 -3.05
CA LYS A 88 -13.43 -0.20 -3.49
C LYS A 88 -13.41 1.07 -4.35
N GLN A 89 -14.26 2.04 -4.00
CA GLN A 89 -14.34 3.35 -4.62
C GLN A 89 -13.49 4.40 -3.89
N ALA A 90 -13.03 4.09 -2.69
CA ALA A 90 -12.15 4.94 -1.91
C ALA A 90 -10.98 4.14 -1.34
N ASP A 91 -9.89 4.84 -1.03
CA ASP A 91 -8.76 4.29 -0.28
C ASP A 91 -9.00 4.46 1.23
N SER A 92 -8.82 3.36 1.97
CA SER A 92 -9.08 3.32 3.41
C SER A 92 -8.13 4.20 4.22
N ASP A 93 -6.87 4.28 3.82
CA ASP A 93 -5.90 5.16 4.46
C ASP A 93 -6.24 6.62 4.19
N ALA A 94 -6.62 6.96 2.95
CA ALA A 94 -7.08 8.31 2.61
C ALA A 94 -8.32 8.72 3.43
N LEU A 95 -9.30 7.84 3.60
CA LEU A 95 -10.46 8.10 4.45
C LEU A 95 -10.09 8.27 5.94
N PHE A 96 -9.11 7.51 6.42
CA PHE A 96 -8.61 7.64 7.79
C PHE A 96 -7.86 8.96 8.00
N PHE A 97 -6.93 9.29 7.11
CA PHE A 97 -6.15 10.53 7.19
C PHE A 97 -7.02 11.78 7.08
N GLN A 98 -8.06 11.75 6.25
CA GLN A 98 -9.06 12.81 6.14
C GLN A 98 -10.02 12.89 7.35
N GLN A 99 -9.80 12.10 8.40
CA GLN A 99 -10.68 12.00 9.57
C GLN A 99 -12.15 11.69 9.19
N LYS A 100 -12.36 10.93 8.09
CA LYS A 100 -13.69 10.45 7.67
C LYS A 100 -14.03 9.10 8.31
N LEU A 101 -13.00 8.31 8.59
CA LEU A 101 -13.05 7.08 9.38
C LEU A 101 -12.08 7.19 10.56
N PHE A 102 -12.49 6.71 11.72
CA PHE A 102 -11.70 6.71 12.94
C PHE A 102 -11.58 5.29 13.46
N ILE A 103 -10.40 4.89 13.93
CA ILE A 103 -10.13 3.57 14.50
C ILE A 103 -9.81 3.75 15.97
N ALA A 104 -10.40 2.91 16.84
CA ALA A 104 -10.07 2.84 18.25
C ALA A 104 -10.01 1.38 18.72
N GLY A 105 -9.12 1.08 19.67
CA GLY A 105 -8.85 -0.27 20.16
C GLY A 105 -7.61 -0.89 19.52
N ASP A 106 -7.65 -2.19 19.27
CA ASP A 106 -6.57 -2.97 18.64
C ASP A 106 -6.38 -2.55 17.17
N MET A 107 -5.26 -1.87 16.92
CA MET A 107 -4.86 -1.38 15.61
C MET A 107 -4.36 -2.49 14.68
N GLU A 108 -3.76 -3.56 15.21
CA GLU A 108 -3.35 -4.68 14.36
C GLU A 108 -4.58 -5.44 13.84
N ALA A 109 -5.58 -5.65 14.71
CA ALA A 109 -6.85 -6.24 14.31
C ALA A 109 -7.54 -5.39 13.24
N ALA A 110 -7.59 -4.05 13.42
CA ALA A 110 -8.15 -3.15 12.43
C ALA A 110 -7.42 -3.24 11.07
N THR A 111 -6.08 -3.27 11.10
CA THR A 111 -5.25 -3.37 9.90
C THR A 111 -5.43 -4.71 9.19
N ALA A 112 -5.49 -5.82 9.94
CA ALA A 112 -5.74 -7.14 9.41
C ALA A 112 -7.13 -7.22 8.76
N PHE A 113 -8.16 -6.71 9.45
CA PHE A 113 -9.53 -6.66 8.93
C PHE A 113 -9.61 -5.85 7.64
N ARG A 114 -9.02 -4.65 7.61
CA ARG A 114 -8.90 -3.82 6.40
C ARG A 114 -8.23 -4.59 5.26
N ASN A 115 -7.08 -5.21 5.52
CA ASN A 115 -6.35 -5.97 4.50
C ASN A 115 -7.17 -7.14 3.94
N CYS A 116 -7.89 -7.86 4.80
CA CYS A 116 -8.81 -8.92 4.39
C CYS A 116 -9.98 -8.39 3.57
N LEU A 117 -10.56 -7.24 3.94
CA LEU A 117 -11.63 -6.60 3.16
C LEU A 117 -11.16 -6.24 1.74
N GLU A 118 -9.93 -5.74 1.59
CA GLU A 118 -9.36 -5.40 0.28
C GLU A 118 -9.18 -6.61 -0.64
N ARG A 119 -9.05 -7.82 -0.07
CA ARG A 119 -8.96 -9.09 -0.85
C ARG A 119 -10.29 -9.55 -1.42
N LEU A 120 -11.41 -9.04 -0.90
CA LEU A 120 -12.73 -9.51 -1.30
C LEU A 120 -12.99 -9.14 -2.74
N ASP A 121 -13.09 -10.11 -3.64
CA ASP A 121 -13.57 -9.85 -4.99
C ASP A 121 -15.10 -9.79 -4.97
N PHE A 122 -15.62 -8.61 -4.61
CA PHE A 122 -17.00 -8.43 -4.21
C PHE A 122 -17.69 -7.41 -5.10
N ASN A 123 -18.69 -7.87 -5.86
CA ASN A 123 -19.64 -6.99 -6.51
C ASN A 123 -20.85 -6.80 -5.59
N LEU A 124 -20.93 -5.63 -4.94
CA LEU A 124 -22.06 -5.30 -4.06
C LEU A 124 -23.40 -5.32 -4.82
N VAL A 125 -23.41 -5.03 -6.14
CA VAL A 125 -24.61 -5.21 -6.96
C VAL A 125 -25.04 -6.66 -6.87
N ASP A 126 -24.20 -7.60 -7.30
CA ASP A 126 -24.56 -9.03 -7.37
C ASP A 126 -24.91 -9.60 -6.00
N PHE A 127 -24.23 -9.12 -4.94
CA PHE A 127 -24.51 -9.51 -3.57
C PHE A 127 -25.89 -9.04 -3.06
N LEU A 128 -26.29 -7.80 -3.41
CA LEU A 128 -27.57 -7.21 -3.02
C LEU A 128 -28.71 -7.49 -4.01
N THR A 129 -28.39 -7.92 -5.25
CA THR A 129 -29.36 -8.12 -6.35
C THR A 129 -30.48 -9.12 -6.05
N PRO A 130 -30.32 -10.16 -5.22
CA PRO A 130 -31.44 -11.05 -4.90
C PRO A 130 -32.41 -10.48 -3.84
N LEU A 131 -32.25 -9.23 -3.41
CA LEU A 131 -33.33 -8.46 -2.82
C LEU A 131 -34.11 -7.87 -4.00
N ASP A 132 -35.16 -8.55 -4.47
CA ASP A 132 -36.02 -8.12 -5.60
C ASP A 132 -36.76 -6.81 -5.31
N ASN A 133 -36.01 -5.71 -5.19
CA ASN A 133 -36.52 -4.37 -4.99
C ASN A 133 -36.00 -3.45 -6.11
N PRO A 134 -36.87 -3.07 -7.06
CA PRO A 134 -36.50 -2.24 -8.20
C PRO A 134 -35.89 -0.88 -7.83
N LEU A 135 -36.26 -0.31 -6.66
CA LEU A 135 -35.75 0.97 -6.18
C LEU A 135 -34.30 0.86 -5.69
N ILE A 136 -33.97 -0.21 -4.98
CA ILE A 136 -32.60 -0.49 -4.52
C ILE A 136 -31.70 -0.78 -5.72
N LYS A 137 -32.18 -1.54 -6.70
CA LYS A 137 -31.44 -1.85 -7.93
C LYS A 137 -31.17 -0.61 -8.78
N SER A 138 -32.15 0.28 -8.95
CA SER A 138 -32.01 1.56 -9.67
C SER A 138 -31.07 2.53 -8.94
N PHE A 139 -31.15 2.60 -7.61
CA PHE A 139 -30.27 3.43 -6.78
C PHE A 139 -28.82 2.95 -6.83
N LEU A 140 -28.58 1.64 -6.67
CA LEU A 140 -27.25 1.05 -6.74
C LEU A 140 -26.64 1.17 -8.14
N GLN A 141 -27.41 0.92 -9.22
CA GLN A 141 -26.93 1.08 -10.60
C GLN A 141 -26.51 2.51 -10.94
N LYS A 142 -27.15 3.54 -10.37
CA LYS A 142 -26.73 4.94 -10.55
C LYS A 142 -25.43 5.29 -9.82
N ILE A 143 -25.12 4.58 -8.72
CA ILE A 143 -23.89 4.78 -7.93
C ILE A 143 -22.74 3.93 -8.48
N LEU A 144 -23.04 2.82 -9.16
CA LEU A 144 -22.07 1.79 -9.56
C LEU A 144 -21.68 1.86 -11.04
N GLN A 145 -21.96 2.97 -11.73
CA GLN A 145 -21.47 3.16 -13.09
C GLN A 145 -19.93 3.24 -13.07
N PRO A 146 -19.23 2.39 -13.86
CA PRO A 146 -17.78 2.49 -13.99
C PRO A 146 -17.44 3.86 -14.59
N LYS A 147 -16.73 4.70 -13.84
CA LYS A 147 -16.37 6.05 -14.28
C LYS A 147 -15.21 6.12 -15.26
N HIS A 148 -14.60 5.00 -15.64
CA HIS A 148 -13.43 5.01 -16.51
C HIS A 148 -13.50 3.88 -17.53
N GLN A 149 -13.73 4.26 -18.79
CA GLN A 149 -13.34 3.45 -19.94
C GLN A 149 -11.83 3.59 -20.11
N LEU A 150 -11.10 2.49 -19.98
CA LEU A 150 -9.68 2.43 -20.29
C LEU A 150 -9.54 2.44 -21.82
N ALA A 151 -9.10 3.58 -22.35
CA ALA A 151 -8.73 3.69 -23.75
C ALA A 151 -7.43 2.91 -24.01
N GLN A 152 -7.42 2.07 -25.04
CA GLN A 152 -6.18 1.52 -25.57
C GLN A 152 -5.30 2.68 -26.04
N THR A 153 -4.17 2.85 -25.37
CA THR A 153 -3.25 3.97 -25.59
C THR A 153 -1.91 3.45 -26.09
N TYR A 154 -1.30 4.25 -26.96
CA TYR A 154 0.06 4.09 -27.46
C TYR A 154 1.01 4.01 -26.25
N ARG A 155 1.77 2.93 -26.11
CA ARG A 155 2.76 2.83 -25.02
C ARG A 155 4.05 3.53 -25.39
N ASN A 156 4.51 4.43 -24.53
CA ASN A 156 5.87 4.90 -24.58
C ASN A 156 6.82 3.75 -24.14
N PRO A 157 7.72 3.24 -25.01
CA PRO A 157 8.57 2.11 -24.68
C PRO A 157 9.76 2.48 -23.77
N ASN A 158 9.98 3.77 -23.50
CA ASN A 158 11.23 4.25 -22.90
C ASN A 158 11.23 4.30 -21.35
N LEU A 159 10.09 4.09 -20.68
CA LEU A 159 10.02 4.08 -19.21
C LEU A 159 8.95 3.10 -18.72
N GLU A 160 9.37 2.03 -18.05
CA GLU A 160 8.45 1.03 -17.50
C GLU A 160 7.73 1.55 -16.24
N LEU A 161 6.43 1.31 -16.15
CA LEU A 161 5.65 1.63 -14.95
C LEU A 161 5.52 0.38 -14.04
N ILE A 162 6.19 0.41 -12.89
CA ILE A 162 6.29 -0.71 -11.93
C ILE A 162 5.35 -0.47 -10.74
N CYS A 163 4.31 -1.29 -10.62
CA CYS A 163 3.18 -1.02 -9.73
C CYS A 163 3.09 -2.00 -8.55
N PRO A 164 2.63 -1.54 -7.37
CA PRO A 164 2.52 -2.38 -6.19
C PRO A 164 1.34 -3.35 -6.28
N ALA A 165 1.54 -4.58 -5.80
CA ALA A 165 0.49 -5.55 -5.59
C ALA A 165 0.53 -6.08 -4.14
N GLY A 166 -0.45 -5.67 -3.34
CA GLY A 166 -0.62 -6.16 -1.96
C GLY A 166 -1.31 -7.53 -1.88
N ASN A 167 -2.17 -7.83 -2.85
CA ASN A 167 -2.95 -9.06 -2.96
C ASN A 167 -3.38 -9.25 -4.43
N PRO A 168 -4.00 -10.40 -4.80
CA PRO A 168 -4.45 -10.64 -6.17
C PRO A 168 -5.39 -9.56 -6.73
N THR A 169 -6.33 -9.03 -5.94
CA THR A 169 -7.25 -7.98 -6.41
C THR A 169 -6.51 -6.69 -6.80
N ILE A 170 -5.54 -6.27 -5.98
CA ILE A 170 -4.72 -5.09 -6.27
C ILE A 170 -3.86 -5.33 -7.52
N LEU A 171 -3.35 -6.55 -7.70
CA LEU A 171 -2.62 -6.94 -8.91
C LEU A 171 -3.47 -6.80 -10.17
N HIS A 172 -4.71 -7.30 -10.15
CA HIS A 172 -5.65 -7.14 -11.27
C HIS A 172 -5.88 -5.65 -11.57
N ALA A 173 -6.14 -4.84 -10.54
CA ALA A 173 -6.35 -3.41 -10.69
C ALA A 173 -5.12 -2.69 -11.30
N ALA A 174 -3.90 -3.06 -10.91
CA ALA A 174 -2.67 -2.49 -11.46
C ALA A 174 -2.49 -2.83 -12.94
N ILE A 175 -2.65 -4.11 -13.30
CA ILE A 175 -2.50 -4.59 -14.68
C ILE A 175 -3.55 -3.97 -15.60
N GLU A 176 -4.81 -3.94 -15.17
CA GLU A 176 -5.90 -3.28 -15.90
C GLU A 176 -5.67 -1.78 -16.08
N ALA A 177 -5.12 -1.10 -15.08
CA ALA A 177 -4.81 0.33 -15.14
C ALA A 177 -3.58 0.66 -16.02
N GLY A 178 -2.85 -0.34 -16.52
CA GLY A 178 -1.75 -0.15 -17.45
C GLY A 178 -0.35 -0.21 -16.83
N ALA A 179 -0.18 -0.92 -15.71
CA ALA A 179 1.16 -1.28 -15.23
C ALA A 179 1.91 -2.11 -16.29
N ASP A 180 3.22 -1.89 -16.44
CA ASP A 180 4.09 -2.76 -17.28
C ASP A 180 4.61 -3.95 -16.49
N ALA A 181 4.89 -3.71 -15.21
CA ALA A 181 5.20 -4.76 -14.25
C ALA A 181 4.46 -4.53 -12.93
N VAL A 182 4.23 -5.62 -12.22
CA VAL A 182 3.73 -5.58 -10.84
C VAL A 182 4.77 -6.17 -9.90
N TYR A 183 4.89 -5.64 -8.68
CA TYR A 183 5.73 -6.24 -7.65
C TYR A 183 4.91 -6.62 -6.41
N PHE A 184 5.13 -7.83 -5.91
CA PHE A 184 4.42 -8.38 -4.76
C PHE A 184 5.40 -8.92 -3.71
N GLY A 185 4.88 -9.43 -2.60
CA GLY A 185 5.68 -10.22 -1.66
C GLY A 185 4.88 -11.43 -1.19
N PHE A 186 5.58 -12.44 -0.65
CA PHE A 186 4.96 -13.62 -0.06
C PHE A 186 4.44 -13.32 1.35
N ALA A 187 3.39 -14.03 1.78
CA ALA A 187 2.70 -13.82 3.07
C ALA A 187 3.51 -14.21 4.30
N LYS A 188 4.58 -14.94 4.10
CA LYS A 188 5.54 -15.27 5.14
C LYS A 188 6.70 -14.25 5.11
N HIS A 189 7.60 -14.31 6.10
CA HIS A 189 8.68 -13.33 6.31
C HIS A 189 9.59 -13.08 5.08
N GLY A 190 10.48 -12.09 5.15
CA GLY A 190 11.50 -11.86 4.11
C GLY A 190 11.24 -10.68 3.16
N ASN A 191 10.16 -9.91 3.35
CA ASN A 191 9.92 -8.70 2.58
C ASN A 191 9.58 -7.49 3.45
N ALA A 192 9.90 -6.29 2.96
CA ALA A 192 9.79 -5.04 3.68
C ALA A 192 8.36 -4.53 3.91
N ARG A 193 7.33 -5.38 3.71
CA ARG A 193 5.90 -5.09 3.94
C ARG A 193 5.17 -6.35 4.40
N ASN A 194 5.46 -6.82 5.62
CA ASN A 194 4.85 -8.04 6.16
C ASN A 194 3.72 -7.73 7.15
N PHE A 195 2.48 -7.64 6.64
CA PHE A 195 1.28 -7.34 7.43
C PHE A 195 0.27 -8.46 7.32
N ALA A 196 -0.46 -8.75 8.40
CA ALA A 196 -1.54 -9.73 8.37
C ALA A 196 -2.59 -9.37 7.31
N GLY A 197 -3.05 -10.36 6.53
CA GLY A 197 -4.00 -10.17 5.43
C GLY A 197 -3.41 -9.57 4.15
N LEU A 198 -2.17 -9.08 4.19
CA LEU A 198 -1.42 -8.65 3.01
C LEU A 198 -0.61 -9.82 2.46
N ASN A 199 -0.15 -9.70 1.21
CA ASN A 199 0.76 -10.59 0.50
C ASN A 199 0.12 -11.87 -0.02
N PHE A 200 0.91 -12.60 -0.81
CA PHE A 200 0.45 -13.75 -1.59
C PHE A 200 0.84 -15.06 -0.91
N SER A 201 -0.09 -16.01 -0.90
CA SER A 201 0.28 -17.42 -0.76
C SER A 201 1.05 -17.90 -2.00
N ILE A 202 1.67 -19.07 -1.91
CA ILE A 202 2.41 -19.65 -3.05
C ILE A 202 1.47 -19.92 -4.22
N GLU A 203 0.27 -20.46 -3.96
CA GLU A 203 -0.75 -20.72 -4.97
C GLU A 203 -1.23 -19.42 -5.65
N GLU A 204 -1.55 -18.40 -4.86
CA GLU A 204 -1.94 -17.09 -5.41
C GLU A 204 -0.82 -16.46 -6.23
N ALA A 205 0.43 -16.63 -5.82
CA ALA A 205 1.59 -16.14 -6.57
C ALA A 205 1.74 -16.88 -7.90
N ALA A 206 1.58 -18.20 -7.94
CA ALA A 206 1.63 -18.98 -9.18
C ALA A 206 0.51 -18.57 -10.16
N ASN A 207 -0.73 -18.45 -9.67
CA ASN A 207 -1.86 -17.97 -10.48
C ASN A 207 -1.64 -16.54 -10.98
N ALA A 208 -1.03 -15.69 -10.15
CA ALA A 208 -0.68 -14.32 -10.54
C ALA A 208 0.38 -14.28 -11.64
N VAL A 209 1.40 -15.13 -11.58
CA VAL A 209 2.41 -15.23 -12.65
C VAL A 209 1.74 -15.56 -13.97
N GLU A 210 0.91 -16.60 -14.00
CA GLU A 210 0.18 -17.00 -15.20
C GLU A 210 -0.68 -15.86 -15.74
N TYR A 211 -1.49 -15.23 -14.88
CA TYR A 211 -2.37 -14.11 -15.26
C TYR A 211 -1.60 -12.93 -15.88
N VAL A 212 -0.45 -12.58 -15.31
CA VAL A 212 0.38 -11.45 -15.73
C VAL A 212 1.08 -11.76 -17.05
N HIS A 213 1.66 -12.96 -17.19
CA HIS A 213 2.34 -13.40 -18.41
C HIS A 213 1.39 -13.54 -19.60
N GLN A 214 0.15 -14.02 -19.39
CA GLN A 214 -0.90 -14.04 -20.42
C GLN A 214 -1.20 -12.65 -21.01
N ARG A 215 -0.88 -11.57 -20.28
CA ARG A 215 -1.08 -10.17 -20.70
C ARG A 215 0.22 -9.50 -21.19
N GLN A 216 1.28 -10.28 -21.36
CA GLN A 216 2.61 -9.83 -21.77
C GLN A 216 3.12 -8.70 -20.85
N ARG A 217 3.04 -8.96 -19.54
CA ARG A 217 3.50 -8.10 -18.46
C ARG A 217 4.49 -8.84 -17.59
N LYS A 218 5.21 -8.11 -16.73
CA LYS A 218 6.21 -8.67 -15.82
C LYS A 218 5.69 -8.73 -14.39
N ILE A 219 6.14 -9.71 -13.62
CA ILE A 219 5.86 -9.87 -12.20
C ILE A 219 7.15 -10.05 -11.41
N LEU A 220 7.32 -9.24 -10.35
CA LEU A 220 8.55 -9.17 -9.56
C LEU A 220 8.26 -9.57 -8.11
N ALA A 221 9.09 -10.42 -7.52
CA ALA A 221 8.95 -10.81 -6.12
C ALA A 221 9.88 -9.98 -5.22
N ALA A 222 9.31 -9.17 -4.33
CA ALA A 222 10.07 -8.47 -3.31
C ALA A 222 10.41 -9.43 -2.16
N ILE A 223 11.70 -9.73 -2.00
CA ILE A 223 12.28 -10.57 -0.93
C ILE A 223 13.43 -9.76 -0.29
N ASN A 224 13.09 -8.52 0.08
CA ASN A 224 14.05 -7.47 0.35
C ASN A 224 14.17 -7.09 1.83
N ALA A 225 13.77 -7.96 2.76
CA ALA A 225 14.09 -7.79 4.18
C ALA A 225 15.41 -8.51 4.52
N TYR A 226 16.13 -8.03 5.53
CA TYR A 226 17.37 -8.66 5.96
C TYR A 226 17.07 -9.89 6.84
N PRO A 227 17.51 -11.10 6.45
CA PRO A 227 17.30 -12.30 7.24
C PRO A 227 18.12 -12.25 8.54
N GLN A 228 17.56 -12.86 9.58
CA GLN A 228 18.29 -13.24 10.79
C GLN A 228 18.75 -14.69 10.66
N ALA A 229 19.76 -15.10 11.44
CA ALA A 229 20.26 -16.47 11.42
C ALA A 229 19.14 -17.52 11.59
N SER A 230 18.10 -17.21 12.37
CA SER A 230 16.95 -18.08 12.62
C SER A 230 15.98 -18.24 11.46
N ASN A 231 15.98 -17.35 10.46
CA ASN A 231 15.04 -17.40 9.34
C ASN A 231 15.72 -17.41 7.96
N LEU A 232 17.05 -17.59 7.92
CA LEU A 232 17.85 -17.61 6.70
C LEU A 232 17.35 -18.65 5.68
N THR A 233 17.21 -19.90 6.11
CA THR A 233 16.73 -21.01 5.26
C THR A 233 15.35 -20.71 4.67
N TYR A 234 14.48 -20.09 5.47
CA TYR A 234 13.15 -19.72 5.01
C TYR A 234 13.19 -18.66 3.89
N VAL A 235 14.08 -17.67 3.98
CA VAL A 235 14.26 -16.66 2.91
C VAL A 235 14.85 -17.29 1.66
N GLN A 236 15.80 -18.22 1.82
CA GLN A 236 16.35 -19.02 0.70
C GLN A 236 15.26 -19.84 -0.01
N GLU A 237 14.39 -20.54 0.73
CA GLU A 237 13.23 -21.26 0.18
C GLU A 237 12.25 -20.34 -0.54
N THR A 238 12.11 -19.09 -0.07
CA THR A 238 11.26 -18.09 -0.73
C THR A 238 11.84 -17.68 -2.09
N ILE A 239 13.17 -17.55 -2.20
CA ILE A 239 13.86 -17.33 -3.48
C ILE A 239 13.68 -18.53 -4.40
N ASP A 240 13.84 -19.76 -3.88
CA ASP A 240 13.64 -21.00 -4.64
C ASP A 240 12.21 -21.12 -5.18
N THR A 241 11.23 -20.75 -4.35
CA THR A 241 9.82 -20.72 -4.75
C THR A 241 9.59 -19.70 -5.86
N ALA A 242 10.12 -18.49 -5.71
CA ALA A 242 10.00 -17.43 -6.72
C ALA A 242 10.59 -17.87 -8.07
N ALA A 243 11.75 -18.53 -8.06
CA ALA A 243 12.37 -19.10 -9.26
C ALA A 243 11.48 -20.18 -9.90
N THR A 244 10.94 -21.09 -9.07
CA THR A 244 10.13 -22.23 -9.52
C THR A 244 8.81 -21.80 -10.15
N ILE A 245 8.12 -20.82 -9.56
CA ILE A 245 6.88 -20.29 -10.12
C ILE A 245 7.10 -19.37 -11.33
N GLY A 246 8.36 -19.03 -11.64
CA GLY A 246 8.72 -18.28 -12.84
C GLY A 246 8.48 -16.77 -12.74
N VAL A 247 8.74 -16.13 -11.60
CA VAL A 247 8.73 -14.65 -11.55
C VAL A 247 9.83 -14.07 -12.45
N ASP A 248 9.59 -12.90 -13.04
CA ASP A 248 10.55 -12.26 -13.95
C ASP A 248 11.82 -11.78 -13.23
N ALA A 249 11.69 -11.34 -11.98
CA ALA A 249 12.83 -10.99 -11.14
C ALA A 249 12.53 -11.09 -9.63
N VAL A 250 13.58 -11.27 -8.84
CA VAL A 250 13.55 -11.07 -7.38
C VAL A 250 14.20 -9.74 -7.02
N ILE A 251 13.57 -8.99 -6.10
CA ILE A 251 14.11 -7.75 -5.54
C ILE A 251 14.75 -8.08 -4.19
N LEU A 252 16.08 -7.97 -4.10
CA LEU A 252 16.91 -8.40 -2.97
C LEU A 252 17.76 -7.26 -2.41
N ALA A 253 18.12 -7.31 -1.14
CA ALA A 253 18.93 -6.28 -0.47
C ALA A 253 20.17 -6.84 0.25
N ASP A 254 20.04 -8.03 0.83
CA ASP A 254 21.08 -8.69 1.59
C ASP A 254 22.12 -9.34 0.66
N ILE A 255 23.41 -9.15 0.97
CA ILE A 255 24.52 -9.68 0.15
C ILE A 255 24.56 -11.20 0.12
N GLY A 256 24.20 -11.88 1.22
CA GLY A 256 24.15 -13.34 1.28
C GLY A 256 22.99 -13.90 0.46
N MET A 257 21.84 -13.20 0.45
CA MET A 257 20.71 -13.57 -0.40
C MET A 257 20.96 -13.29 -1.88
N LEU A 258 21.66 -12.20 -2.20
CA LEU A 258 22.13 -11.92 -3.57
C LEU A 258 23.10 -12.99 -4.06
N ASP A 259 24.08 -13.37 -3.24
CA ASP A 259 25.04 -14.44 -3.53
C ASP A 259 24.33 -15.79 -3.72
N TYR A 260 23.44 -16.16 -2.79
CA TYR A 260 22.64 -17.37 -2.89
C TYR A 260 21.82 -17.45 -4.19
N ALA A 261 21.12 -16.36 -4.54
CA ALA A 261 20.35 -16.29 -5.78
C ALA A 261 21.25 -16.36 -7.03
N THR A 262 22.47 -15.81 -6.95
CA THR A 262 23.46 -15.86 -8.04
C THR A 262 23.94 -17.29 -8.28
N GLN A 263 24.29 -18.01 -7.21
CA GLN A 263 24.82 -19.37 -7.31
C GLN A 263 23.75 -20.40 -7.67
N LYS A 264 22.57 -20.34 -7.03
CA LYS A 264 21.54 -21.36 -7.17
C LYS A 264 20.59 -21.13 -8.34
N HIS A 265 20.29 -19.87 -8.66
CA HIS A 265 19.33 -19.48 -9.71
C HIS A 265 19.94 -18.46 -10.68
N PRO A 266 21.01 -18.80 -11.42
CA PRO A 266 21.75 -17.84 -12.25
C PRO A 266 20.87 -17.15 -13.31
N GLN A 267 19.84 -17.85 -13.80
CA GLN A 267 18.90 -17.36 -14.82
C GLN A 267 17.80 -16.43 -14.26
N LEU A 268 17.55 -16.45 -12.95
CA LEU A 268 16.57 -15.57 -12.32
C LEU A 268 17.13 -14.14 -12.25
N ALA A 269 16.45 -13.17 -12.83
CA ALA A 269 16.92 -11.79 -12.76
C ALA A 269 16.91 -11.28 -11.31
N ARG A 270 17.97 -10.57 -10.94
CA ARG A 270 18.14 -9.98 -9.60
C ARG A 270 18.07 -8.46 -9.72
N HIS A 271 17.13 -7.85 -9.01
CA HIS A 271 17.00 -6.41 -8.89
C HIS A 271 17.50 -5.99 -7.51
N LEU A 272 18.40 -5.00 -7.44
CA LEU A 272 18.92 -4.49 -6.19
C LEU A 272 17.90 -3.56 -5.54
N SER A 273 17.46 -3.93 -4.35
CA SER A 273 16.50 -3.16 -3.57
C SER A 273 17.10 -1.86 -3.06
N VAL A 274 16.25 -0.84 -2.97
CA VAL A 274 16.54 0.42 -2.29
C VAL A 274 17.10 0.25 -0.87
N GLN A 275 16.74 -0.85 -0.20
CA GLN A 275 17.25 -1.18 1.12
C GLN A 275 18.75 -1.45 1.17
N ALA A 276 19.41 -1.75 0.04
CA ALA A 276 20.87 -1.82 -0.04
C ALA A 276 21.53 -0.43 0.05
N SER A 277 20.77 0.64 -0.24
CA SER A 277 21.21 2.05 -0.39
C SER A 277 22.50 2.22 -1.18
N ALA A 278 22.62 1.51 -2.30
CA ALA A 278 23.63 1.79 -3.31
C ALA A 278 23.33 3.18 -3.92
N SER A 279 24.12 4.18 -3.53
CA SER A 279 23.96 5.59 -3.90
C SER A 279 25.15 6.14 -4.69
N SER A 280 26.16 5.31 -4.95
CA SER A 280 27.35 5.64 -5.74
C SER A 280 27.53 4.64 -6.88
N LEU A 281 28.29 5.05 -7.90
CA LEU A 281 28.65 4.18 -9.02
C LEU A 281 29.52 3.01 -8.56
N ASP A 282 30.49 3.23 -7.68
CA ASP A 282 31.35 2.17 -7.13
C ASP A 282 30.54 1.04 -6.45
N ALA A 283 29.50 1.42 -5.69
CA ALA A 283 28.62 0.44 -5.08
C ALA A 283 27.85 -0.33 -6.16
N LEU A 284 27.33 0.36 -7.16
CA LEU A 284 26.62 -0.24 -8.28
C LEU A 284 27.51 -1.23 -9.06
N GLU A 285 28.74 -0.83 -9.38
CA GLU A 285 29.75 -1.68 -10.04
C GLU A 285 30.03 -2.95 -9.24
N PHE A 286 30.19 -2.82 -7.93
CA PHE A 286 30.37 -3.97 -7.04
C PHE A 286 29.18 -4.93 -7.12
N TYR A 287 27.95 -4.43 -6.96
CA TYR A 287 26.77 -5.29 -7.03
C TYR A 287 26.55 -5.91 -8.41
N ALA A 288 26.88 -5.19 -9.48
CA ALA A 288 26.81 -5.68 -10.85
C ALA A 288 27.83 -6.80 -11.09
N ARG A 289 29.08 -6.62 -10.65
CA ARG A 289 30.16 -7.59 -10.82
C ARG A 289 29.94 -8.85 -10.01
N GLU A 290 29.63 -8.72 -8.72
CA GLU A 290 29.57 -9.87 -7.81
C GLU A 290 28.26 -10.67 -7.93
N PHE A 291 27.13 -9.99 -8.24
CA PHE A 291 25.81 -10.63 -8.20
C PHE A 291 25.05 -10.56 -9.53
N GLY A 292 25.62 -9.96 -10.56
CA GLY A 292 25.01 -9.87 -11.89
C GLY A 292 23.61 -9.24 -11.85
N ILE A 293 23.41 -8.21 -11.02
CA ILE A 293 22.12 -7.52 -10.94
C ILE A 293 21.74 -6.93 -12.29
N LYS A 294 20.44 -6.94 -12.61
CA LYS A 294 19.90 -6.43 -13.87
C LYS A 294 19.27 -5.05 -13.74
N ARG A 295 18.91 -4.67 -12.51
CA ARG A 295 18.30 -3.38 -12.20
C ARG A 295 18.68 -2.94 -10.80
N VAL A 296 18.87 -1.65 -10.59
CA VAL A 296 19.02 -1.03 -9.27
C VAL A 296 17.86 -0.10 -8.99
N ILE A 297 17.28 -0.21 -7.79
CA ILE A 297 16.24 0.71 -7.29
C ILE A 297 16.94 1.73 -6.41
N LEU A 298 17.08 2.97 -6.89
CA LEU A 298 17.86 4.00 -6.21
C LEU A 298 17.15 4.56 -4.97
N PRO A 299 17.91 4.96 -3.93
CA PRO A 299 17.37 5.63 -2.76
C PRO A 299 16.90 7.05 -3.07
N ARG A 300 15.84 7.51 -2.39
CA ARG A 300 15.22 8.83 -2.60
C ARG A 300 15.96 9.98 -1.89
N ILE A 301 17.29 9.88 -1.86
CA ILE A 301 18.22 10.88 -1.29
C ILE A 301 19.11 11.51 -2.38
N LEU A 302 18.86 11.17 -3.64
CA LEU A 302 19.62 11.61 -4.80
C LEU A 302 18.80 12.61 -5.61
N ASN A 303 19.46 13.67 -6.08
CA ASN A 303 18.88 14.62 -7.02
C ASN A 303 19.00 14.12 -8.47
N PHE A 304 18.30 14.78 -9.40
CA PHE A 304 18.33 14.42 -10.82
C PHE A 304 19.74 14.46 -11.44
N SER A 305 20.63 15.35 -10.98
CA SER A 305 22.01 15.39 -11.47
C SER A 305 22.75 14.09 -11.10
N HIS A 306 22.71 13.69 -9.83
CA HIS A 306 23.33 12.43 -9.37
C HIS A 306 22.72 11.21 -10.07
N ILE A 307 21.40 11.21 -10.27
CA ILE A 307 20.71 10.12 -10.96
C ILE A 307 21.17 10.03 -12.41
N LYS A 308 21.32 11.15 -13.11
CA LYS A 308 21.83 11.17 -14.49
C LYS A 308 23.24 10.59 -14.59
N ASP A 309 24.12 10.93 -13.65
CA ASP A 309 25.49 10.39 -13.61
C ASP A 309 25.47 8.88 -13.36
N ILE A 310 24.67 8.42 -12.40
CA ILE A 310 24.48 6.98 -12.11
C ILE A 310 23.89 6.25 -13.31
N CYS A 311 22.88 6.81 -13.98
CA CYS A 311 22.28 6.24 -15.19
C CYS A 311 23.31 6.06 -16.32
N SER A 312 24.26 6.99 -16.47
CA SER A 312 25.34 6.87 -17.45
C SER A 312 26.22 5.67 -17.14
N GLY A 313 26.72 5.55 -15.91
CA GLY A 313 27.58 4.42 -15.51
C GLY A 313 26.83 3.08 -15.48
N ALA A 314 25.59 3.06 -15.01
CA ALA A 314 24.74 1.87 -14.99
C ALA A 314 24.55 1.27 -16.40
N ARG A 315 24.43 2.13 -17.42
CA ARG A 315 24.30 1.71 -18.81
C ARG A 315 25.52 0.95 -19.31
N GLU A 316 26.73 1.38 -18.93
CA GLU A 316 27.99 0.71 -19.28
C GLU A 316 28.07 -0.70 -18.65
N LEU A 317 27.44 -0.87 -17.49
CA LEU A 317 27.34 -2.14 -16.76
C LEU A 317 26.18 -3.03 -17.25
N GLY A 318 25.33 -2.54 -18.15
CA GLY A 318 24.10 -3.24 -18.56
C GLY A 318 23.08 -3.37 -17.42
N VAL A 319 23.07 -2.43 -16.48
CA VAL A 319 22.14 -2.37 -15.34
C VAL A 319 21.11 -1.26 -15.56
N GLU A 320 19.84 -1.60 -15.45
CA GLU A 320 18.74 -0.64 -15.52
C GLU A 320 18.60 0.17 -14.22
N VAL A 321 18.15 1.41 -14.33
CA VAL A 321 17.90 2.27 -13.15
C VAL A 321 16.40 2.44 -12.95
N GLU A 322 15.94 2.11 -11.75
CA GLU A 322 14.58 2.30 -11.26
C GLU A 322 14.56 3.36 -10.14
N ILE A 323 13.62 4.29 -10.21
CA ILE A 323 13.40 5.29 -9.15
C ILE A 323 11.93 5.26 -8.70
N PHE A 324 11.64 5.73 -7.50
CA PHE A 324 10.26 5.92 -7.05
C PHE A 324 9.64 7.17 -7.68
N GLY A 325 8.42 7.06 -8.20
CA GLY A 325 7.68 8.17 -8.81
C GLY A 325 6.49 8.68 -8.02
N PHE A 326 5.90 7.85 -7.15
CA PHE A 326 4.73 8.25 -6.35
C PHE A 326 4.61 7.43 -5.06
N GLY A 327 4.05 8.04 -4.02
CA GLY A 327 3.62 7.35 -2.78
C GLY A 327 4.38 7.80 -1.53
N GLY A 328 4.49 6.94 -0.52
CA GLY A 328 5.08 7.33 0.77
C GLY A 328 6.57 7.67 0.67
N LEU A 329 6.98 8.87 1.07
CA LEU A 329 8.36 9.34 1.06
C LEU A 329 9.14 8.89 2.31
N CYS A 330 10.32 8.29 2.11
CA CYS A 330 11.29 8.03 3.18
C CYS A 330 12.39 9.07 3.14
N VAL A 331 12.64 9.74 4.27
CA VAL A 331 13.69 10.76 4.40
C VAL A 331 14.93 10.27 5.17
N MET A 332 14.85 9.03 5.66
CA MET A 332 15.96 8.33 6.33
C MET A 332 16.66 7.40 5.35
N ALA A 333 17.80 6.82 5.75
CA ALA A 333 18.45 5.75 5.01
C ALA A 333 17.45 4.61 4.74
N GLU A 334 17.02 4.49 3.49
CA GLU A 334 15.86 3.73 3.02
C GLU A 334 15.67 2.36 3.68
N GLY A 335 14.61 2.22 4.48
CA GLY A 335 14.29 0.99 5.20
C GLY A 335 15.19 0.69 6.41
N ARG A 336 16.26 1.44 6.67
CA ARG A 336 17.24 1.23 7.77
C ARG A 336 17.15 2.32 8.84
N CYS A 337 15.94 2.69 9.23
CA CYS A 337 15.70 3.77 10.20
C CYS A 337 15.94 3.31 11.64
N SER A 338 17.09 3.69 12.21
CA SER A 338 17.43 3.44 13.62
C SER A 338 16.49 4.15 14.59
N LEU A 339 15.97 5.32 14.21
CA LEU A 339 15.03 6.07 15.06
C LEU A 339 13.73 5.29 15.28
N SER A 340 13.18 4.72 14.21
CA SER A 340 12.02 3.83 14.31
C SER A 340 12.33 2.59 15.17
N GLY A 341 13.51 1.98 14.98
CA GLY A 341 13.95 0.85 15.80
C GLY A 341 14.07 1.21 17.29
N TYR A 342 14.61 2.38 17.61
CA TYR A 342 14.72 2.88 18.98
C TYR A 342 13.35 3.08 19.64
N LEU A 343 12.40 3.70 18.93
CA LEU A 343 11.07 4.00 19.49
C LEU A 343 10.21 2.75 19.68
N THR A 344 10.32 1.79 18.76
CA THR A 344 9.35 0.68 18.65
C THR A 344 9.91 -0.68 19.06
N GLY A 345 11.23 -0.79 19.21
CA GLY A 345 11.92 -2.08 19.34
C GLY A 345 11.92 -2.93 18.07
N LYS A 346 11.30 -2.46 16.98
CA LYS A 346 11.15 -3.20 15.71
C LYS A 346 11.76 -2.40 14.56
N ALA A 347 12.98 -2.76 14.16
CA ALA A 347 13.66 -2.06 13.07
C ALA A 347 12.99 -2.32 11.71
N PRO A 348 12.81 -1.31 10.83
CA PRO A 348 12.04 -1.46 9.59
C PRO A 348 12.68 -2.37 8.54
N ASN A 349 14.00 -2.52 8.56
CA ASN A 349 14.76 -3.37 7.63
C ASN A 349 14.54 -4.87 7.91
N MET A 350 14.17 -5.21 9.14
CA MET A 350 13.88 -6.58 9.57
C MET A 350 12.38 -6.85 9.61
N HIS A 351 11.57 -5.89 10.07
CA HIS A 351 10.14 -6.06 10.32
C HIS A 351 9.24 -5.47 9.24
N GLY A 352 9.79 -4.73 8.28
CA GLY A 352 9.05 -4.21 7.12
C GLY A 352 8.09 -3.06 7.42
N VAL A 353 8.28 -2.33 8.53
CA VAL A 353 7.40 -1.23 8.92
C VAL A 353 8.13 -0.20 9.78
N CYS A 354 7.88 1.09 9.51
CA CYS A 354 8.43 2.20 10.32
C CYS A 354 7.67 2.44 11.62
N SER A 355 6.37 2.18 11.60
CA SER A 355 5.50 2.33 12.76
C SER A 355 4.60 1.10 12.84
N PRO A 356 5.01 0.04 13.56
CA PRO A 356 4.23 -1.18 13.69
C PRO A 356 2.84 -0.87 14.27
N ALA A 357 1.78 -1.49 13.74
CA ALA A 357 0.42 -1.18 14.14
C ALA A 357 0.15 -1.40 15.64
N ASP A 358 0.76 -2.42 16.26
CA ASP A 358 0.67 -2.68 17.70
C ASP A 358 1.34 -1.61 18.58
N GLN A 359 2.18 -0.77 17.98
CA GLN A 359 2.87 0.32 18.66
C GLN A 359 2.14 1.65 18.46
N ILE A 360 1.04 1.70 17.70
CA ILE A 360 0.34 2.95 17.42
C ILE A 360 -0.88 3.08 18.33
N SER A 361 -1.08 4.27 18.91
CA SER A 361 -2.32 4.61 19.59
C SER A 361 -2.82 6.00 19.20
N TYR A 362 -4.14 6.11 19.01
CA TYR A 362 -4.84 7.35 18.72
C TYR A 362 -5.72 7.69 19.92
N THR A 363 -5.55 8.89 20.47
CA THR A 363 -6.42 9.41 21.54
C THR A 363 -7.15 10.64 21.00
N GLN A 364 -8.45 10.49 20.77
CA GLN A 364 -9.31 11.56 20.27
C GLN A 364 -10.04 12.24 21.42
N THR A 365 -9.94 13.57 21.50
CA THR A 365 -10.78 14.42 22.33
C THR A 365 -11.68 15.30 21.46
N LYS A 366 -12.53 16.12 22.07
CA LYS A 366 -13.30 17.15 21.35
C LYS A 366 -12.41 18.24 20.73
N GLN A 367 -11.22 18.44 21.27
CA GLN A 367 -10.35 19.57 20.96
C GLN A 367 -9.18 19.18 20.07
N ASN A 368 -8.68 17.95 20.17
CA ASN A 368 -7.51 17.47 19.44
C ASN A 368 -7.53 15.95 19.28
N MET A 369 -6.67 15.47 18.38
CA MET A 369 -6.26 14.09 18.27
C MET A 369 -4.78 13.98 18.55
N THR A 370 -4.41 13.21 19.58
CA THR A 370 -3.02 12.89 19.89
C THR A 370 -2.68 11.53 19.28
N ILE A 371 -1.60 11.46 18.52
CA ILE A 371 -1.09 10.19 17.98
C ILE A 371 0.22 9.84 18.66
N LYS A 372 0.32 8.61 19.18
CA LYS A 372 1.53 8.09 19.79
C LYS A 372 2.09 6.91 19.01
N LEU A 373 3.42 6.82 19.03
CA LEU A 373 4.19 5.65 18.63
C LEU A 373 4.94 5.14 19.87
N ASN A 374 4.57 3.94 20.32
CA ASN A 374 4.89 3.41 21.62
C ASN A 374 4.48 4.42 22.71
N GLN A 375 5.40 4.78 23.60
CA GLN A 375 5.17 5.76 24.67
C GLN A 375 5.31 7.23 24.23
N PHE A 376 5.76 7.49 22.99
CA PHE A 376 6.10 8.83 22.51
C PHE A 376 4.95 9.47 21.75
N THR A 377 4.60 10.71 22.09
CA THR A 377 3.71 11.54 21.26
C THR A 377 4.45 11.95 20.00
N ILE A 378 3.91 11.59 18.82
CA ILE A 378 4.50 11.91 17.53
C ILE A 378 3.94 13.21 16.98
N ASN A 379 2.64 13.44 17.17
CA ASN A 379 1.97 14.65 16.70
C ASN A 379 0.61 14.84 17.40
N GLU A 380 0.15 16.09 17.40
CA GLU A 380 -1.21 16.46 17.76
C GLU A 380 -1.86 17.24 16.61
N PHE A 381 -3.12 16.88 16.34
CA PHE A 381 -3.91 17.45 15.26
C PHE A 381 -5.19 18.07 15.79
N ASN A 382 -5.51 19.27 15.31
CA ASN A 382 -6.81 19.87 15.55
C ASN A 382 -7.87 19.16 14.69
N PRO A 383 -9.19 19.27 15.01
CA PRO A 383 -10.24 18.56 14.28
C PRO A 383 -10.35 18.93 12.79
N THR A 384 -9.73 20.03 12.37
CA THR A 384 -9.70 20.51 10.98
C THR A 384 -8.47 20.06 10.20
N GLN A 385 -7.46 19.47 10.85
CA GLN A 385 -6.20 19.07 10.21
C GLN A 385 -6.24 17.61 9.78
N THR A 386 -5.73 17.29 8.60
CA THR A 386 -5.58 15.90 8.15
C THR A 386 -4.56 15.17 9.01
N ALA A 387 -4.96 14.06 9.61
CA ALA A 387 -4.07 13.18 10.34
C ALA A 387 -3.13 12.45 9.39
N CYS A 388 -1.92 12.12 9.82
CA CYS A 388 -0.99 11.31 9.03
C CYS A 388 -0.64 10.01 9.75
N TYR A 389 -0.03 9.08 9.01
CA TYR A 389 0.50 7.88 9.64
C TYR A 389 1.64 8.29 10.58
N PRO A 390 1.72 7.78 11.83
CA PRO A 390 2.67 8.27 12.82
C PRO A 390 4.07 7.72 12.58
N THR A 391 4.70 8.15 11.48
CA THR A 391 6.10 7.87 11.19
C THR A 391 6.96 8.88 11.93
N VAL A 392 7.92 8.40 12.71
CA VAL A 392 8.74 9.28 13.57
C VAL A 392 9.46 10.40 12.81
N CYS A 393 9.93 10.13 11.58
CA CYS A 393 10.57 11.16 10.74
C CYS A 393 9.58 12.18 10.15
N LYS A 394 8.29 12.04 10.42
CA LYS A 394 7.23 13.00 10.04
C LYS A 394 6.52 13.60 11.26
N GLY A 395 7.04 13.32 12.47
CA GLY A 395 6.53 13.89 13.72
C GLY A 395 6.83 15.38 13.87
N LYS A 396 6.18 16.02 14.84
CA LYS A 396 6.53 17.36 15.31
C LYS A 396 7.45 17.24 16.53
N PHE A 397 8.47 18.08 16.57
CA PHE A 397 9.46 18.10 17.64
C PHE A 397 9.54 19.49 18.26
N ALA A 398 9.66 19.54 19.58
CA ALA A 398 9.96 20.76 20.31
C ALA A 398 11.42 21.16 20.02
N CYS A 399 11.61 22.40 19.57
CA CYS A 399 12.91 22.97 19.23
C CYS A 399 13.41 23.90 20.35
N ASN A 400 14.70 24.23 20.32
CA ASN A 400 15.35 25.07 21.34
C ASN A 400 14.74 26.48 21.48
N ASP A 401 14.08 26.96 20.43
CA ASP A 401 13.35 28.23 20.40
C ASP A 401 11.91 28.12 20.95
N ASN A 402 11.55 26.97 21.52
CA ASN A 402 10.20 26.60 21.98
C ASN A 402 9.15 26.51 20.86
N SER A 403 9.57 26.47 19.59
CA SER A 403 8.67 26.13 18.49
C SER A 403 8.41 24.63 18.41
N GLU A 404 7.25 24.24 17.90
CA GLU A 404 6.93 22.86 17.51
C GLU A 404 6.87 22.78 15.99
N GLN A 405 7.77 22.00 15.39
CA GLN A 405 7.87 21.90 13.94
C GLN A 405 8.26 20.51 13.47
N HIS A 406 8.00 20.26 12.18
CA HIS A 406 8.47 19.07 11.48
C HIS A 406 9.96 19.24 11.16
N VAL A 407 10.84 18.65 11.98
CA VAL A 407 12.30 18.84 11.88
C VAL A 407 12.92 18.09 10.71
N PHE A 408 12.41 16.91 10.38
CA PHE A 408 12.94 16.10 9.28
C PHE A 408 12.14 16.31 7.99
N GLU A 409 10.83 16.07 8.03
CA GLU A 409 9.94 16.25 6.88
C GLU A 409 8.49 16.39 7.37
N GLN A 410 7.68 17.13 6.64
CA GLN A 410 6.24 17.24 6.87
C GLN A 410 5.50 15.98 6.39
N PRO A 411 4.24 15.75 6.79
CA PRO A 411 3.40 14.73 6.20
C PRO A 411 3.12 15.03 4.73
N THR A 412 3.93 14.45 3.84
CA THR A 412 3.85 14.64 2.39
C THR A 412 4.09 13.32 1.66
N SER A 413 3.61 13.23 0.42
CA SER A 413 3.90 12.12 -0.50
C SER A 413 4.82 12.55 -1.63
N LEU A 414 5.65 11.61 -2.07
CA LEU A 414 6.43 11.78 -3.29
C LEU A 414 5.48 11.82 -4.48
N SER A 415 5.68 12.77 -5.39
CA SER A 415 5.10 12.73 -6.73
C SER A 415 6.05 13.36 -7.74
N LEU A 416 6.47 12.58 -8.73
CA LEU A 416 7.33 13.03 -9.82
C LEU A 416 6.57 13.19 -11.14
N LEU A 417 5.23 13.30 -11.10
CA LEU A 417 4.39 13.41 -12.29
C LEU A 417 4.76 14.63 -13.15
N THR A 418 5.16 15.73 -12.50
CA THR A 418 5.62 16.98 -13.12
C THR A 418 7.05 16.93 -13.65
N SER A 419 7.79 15.87 -13.34
CA SER A 419 9.21 15.69 -13.68
C SER A 419 9.46 14.51 -14.62
N LEU A 420 8.41 13.95 -15.23
CA LEU A 420 8.52 12.81 -16.15
C LEU A 420 9.48 13.07 -17.32
N SER A 421 9.50 14.27 -17.89
CA SER A 421 10.45 14.62 -18.97
C SER A 421 11.89 14.59 -18.48
N THR A 422 12.18 15.18 -17.31
CA THR A 422 13.51 15.16 -16.70
C THR A 422 13.96 13.73 -16.36
N ILE A 423 13.05 12.87 -15.92
CA ILE A 423 13.33 11.45 -15.64
C ILE A 423 13.77 10.72 -16.90
N LEU A 424 13.08 10.93 -18.02
CA LEU A 424 13.45 10.35 -19.32
C LEU A 424 14.83 10.87 -19.79
N GLU A 425 15.09 12.17 -19.63
CA GLU A 425 16.38 12.78 -19.97
C GLU A 425 17.55 12.24 -19.14
N CYS A 426 17.31 11.85 -17.89
CA CYS A 426 18.31 11.19 -17.04
C CYS A 426 18.65 9.78 -17.56
N GLY A 427 17.77 9.14 -18.33
CA GLY A 427 17.94 7.77 -18.79
C GLY A 427 17.48 6.72 -17.77
N VAL A 428 16.54 7.09 -16.90
CA VAL A 428 15.88 6.14 -16.00
C VAL A 428 15.05 5.14 -16.82
N SER A 429 15.14 3.86 -16.47
CA SER A 429 14.47 2.77 -17.21
C SER A 429 13.10 2.41 -16.65
N ALA A 430 12.89 2.65 -15.35
CA ALA A 430 11.65 2.29 -14.69
C ALA A 430 11.22 3.29 -13.60
N LEU A 431 9.91 3.56 -13.53
CA LEU A 431 9.29 4.35 -12.50
C LEU A 431 8.45 3.46 -11.58
N LYS A 432 8.78 3.47 -10.29
CA LYS A 432 8.11 2.66 -9.27
C LYS A 432 7.04 3.44 -8.52
N ILE A 433 5.84 2.89 -8.46
CA ILE A 433 4.78 3.38 -7.58
C ILE A 433 4.88 2.66 -6.22
N GLU A 434 4.90 3.41 -5.13
CA GLU A 434 4.81 2.87 -3.76
C GLU A 434 3.33 2.74 -3.35
N GLY A 435 3.04 1.71 -2.55
CA GLY A 435 1.73 1.55 -1.96
C GLY A 435 1.24 0.11 -1.90
N ARG A 436 2.10 -0.88 -1.59
CA ARG A 436 1.67 -2.29 -1.47
C ARG A 436 0.54 -2.51 -0.47
N GLN A 437 0.36 -1.60 0.49
CA GLN A 437 -0.71 -1.63 1.49
C GLN A 437 -1.98 -0.88 1.09
N ARG A 438 -1.94 -0.14 -0.02
CA ARG A 438 -3.03 0.75 -0.44
C ARG A 438 -4.12 -0.04 -1.14
N SER A 439 -5.31 0.55 -1.24
CA SER A 439 -6.46 -0.14 -1.82
C SER A 439 -6.30 -0.33 -3.33
N SER A 440 -7.11 -1.21 -3.90
CA SER A 440 -7.19 -1.32 -5.36
C SER A 440 -7.67 -0.02 -6.02
N ALA A 441 -8.45 0.80 -5.31
CA ALA A 441 -8.91 2.11 -5.79
C ALA A 441 -7.74 3.08 -5.96
N TYR A 442 -6.88 3.18 -4.94
CA TYR A 442 -5.65 3.96 -5.00
C TYR A 442 -4.78 3.52 -6.16
N VAL A 443 -4.52 2.20 -6.27
CA VAL A 443 -3.66 1.67 -7.33
C VAL A 443 -4.26 1.96 -8.70
N ARG A 444 -5.56 1.72 -8.91
CA ARG A 444 -6.22 2.01 -10.20
C ARG A 444 -6.09 3.48 -10.57
N GLN A 445 -6.36 4.39 -9.64
CA GLN A 445 -6.31 5.83 -9.89
C GLN A 445 -4.87 6.30 -10.18
N VAL A 446 -3.91 5.99 -9.30
CA VAL A 446 -2.51 6.42 -9.48
C VAL A 446 -1.92 5.84 -10.76
N VAL A 447 -2.09 4.53 -11.00
CA VAL A 447 -1.49 3.86 -12.16
C VAL A 447 -2.09 4.38 -13.47
N SER A 448 -3.42 4.57 -13.54
CA SER A 448 -4.04 5.11 -14.75
C SER A 448 -3.65 6.56 -15.02
N THR A 449 -3.50 7.40 -13.98
CA THR A 449 -3.01 8.77 -14.12
C THR A 449 -1.57 8.81 -14.63
N PHE A 450 -0.66 8.02 -14.05
CA PHE A 450 0.73 7.94 -14.52
C PHE A 450 0.83 7.35 -15.92
N ARG A 451 0.07 6.29 -16.21
CA ARG A 451 0.00 5.70 -17.56
C ARG A 451 -0.45 6.73 -18.59
N TYR A 452 -1.54 7.44 -18.32
CA TYR A 452 -2.02 8.52 -19.18
C TYR A 452 -0.96 9.59 -19.39
N ALA A 453 -0.28 10.03 -18.34
CA ALA A 453 0.78 11.03 -18.44
C ALA A 453 1.97 10.53 -19.27
N LEU A 454 2.40 9.28 -19.10
CA LEU A 454 3.52 8.69 -19.84
C LEU A 454 3.24 8.51 -21.33
N ASP A 455 2.03 8.03 -21.65
CA ASP A 455 1.64 7.73 -23.03
C ASP A 455 1.41 9.03 -23.84
N ASN A 456 0.99 10.11 -23.17
CA ASN A 456 0.68 11.41 -23.80
C ASN A 456 1.72 12.50 -23.48
N LEU A 457 2.90 12.15 -22.94
CA LEU A 457 3.85 13.12 -22.39
C LEU A 457 4.28 14.20 -23.40
N HIS A 458 4.35 13.86 -24.69
CA HIS A 458 4.72 14.76 -25.77
C HIS A 458 3.62 15.78 -26.14
N GLU A 459 2.37 15.51 -25.79
CA GLU A 459 1.22 16.39 -26.03
C GLU A 459 0.90 17.26 -24.79
N LEU A 460 1.19 16.74 -23.60
CA LEU A 460 0.87 17.38 -22.33
C LEU A 460 1.79 18.57 -22.05
N GLN A 461 1.18 19.68 -21.64
CA GLN A 461 1.90 20.83 -21.12
C GLN A 461 2.13 20.69 -19.61
N ALA A 462 3.03 21.49 -19.04
CA ALA A 462 3.28 21.51 -17.60
C ALA A 462 2.00 21.77 -16.78
N SER A 463 1.07 22.59 -17.29
CA SER A 463 -0.24 22.82 -16.66
C SER A 463 -1.12 21.57 -16.60
N ASP A 464 -1.01 20.67 -17.58
CA ASP A 464 -1.79 19.44 -17.60
C ASP A 464 -1.24 18.43 -16.59
N LEU A 465 0.08 18.29 -16.52
CA LEU A 465 0.75 17.47 -15.50
C LEU A 465 0.43 17.97 -14.08
N ASN A 466 0.42 19.29 -13.87
CA ASN A 466 -0.01 19.87 -12.58
C ASN A 466 -1.46 19.53 -12.25
N ARG A 467 -2.38 19.59 -13.23
CA ARG A 467 -3.79 19.23 -13.02
C ARG A 467 -3.95 17.74 -12.69
N LEU A 468 -3.22 16.87 -13.37
CA LEU A 468 -3.21 15.44 -13.05
C LEU A 468 -2.65 15.19 -11.64
N ASN A 469 -1.61 15.93 -11.23
CA ASN A 469 -1.04 15.82 -9.89
C ASN A 469 -2.04 16.25 -8.81
N GLN A 470 -2.78 17.34 -9.05
CA GLN A 470 -3.87 17.81 -8.18
C GLN A 470 -4.98 16.77 -7.99
N GLN A 471 -5.30 15.99 -9.03
CA GLN A 471 -6.28 14.90 -8.91
C GLN A 471 -5.83 13.79 -7.95
N LEU A 472 -4.52 13.66 -7.71
CA LEU A 472 -3.94 12.67 -6.81
C LEU A 472 -3.73 13.20 -5.39
N GLU A 473 -3.82 14.52 -5.13
CA GLU A 473 -3.68 15.12 -3.79
C GLU A 473 -4.56 14.46 -2.71
N PRO A 474 -5.82 14.05 -2.96
CA PRO A 474 -6.63 13.36 -1.95
C PRO A 474 -6.03 12.03 -1.48
N LEU A 475 -5.15 11.42 -2.28
CA LEU A 475 -4.47 10.16 -2.00
C LEU A 475 -3.11 10.34 -1.31
N MET A 476 -2.56 11.55 -1.35
CA MET A 476 -1.27 11.89 -0.76
C MET A 476 -1.38 12.09 0.75
N GLU A 477 -0.33 11.71 1.46
CA GLU A 477 -0.17 12.02 2.87
C GLU A 477 -0.17 13.54 3.08
N GLY A 478 -0.98 14.02 4.02
CA GLY A 478 -1.14 15.44 4.29
C GLY A 478 -1.73 16.27 3.14
N HIS A 479 -2.18 15.66 2.04
CA HIS A 479 -2.63 16.36 0.81
C HIS A 479 -1.57 17.24 0.16
N HIS A 480 -0.30 16.93 0.41
CA HIS A 480 0.83 17.65 -0.17
C HIS A 480 1.68 16.69 -0.99
N ALA A 481 2.09 17.18 -2.16
CA ALA A 481 3.11 16.56 -2.97
C ALA A 481 4.46 17.20 -2.65
N THR A 482 5.51 16.39 -2.71
CA THR A 482 6.88 16.87 -2.78
C THR A 482 7.64 16.06 -3.83
N GLU A 483 8.66 16.67 -4.42
CA GLU A 483 9.67 15.95 -5.19
C GLU A 483 10.84 15.52 -4.30
N GLY A 484 10.86 15.92 -3.02
CA GLY A 484 11.92 15.58 -2.05
C GLY A 484 13.31 15.86 -2.60
N ALA A 485 14.27 14.99 -2.25
CA ALA A 485 15.66 15.13 -2.69
C ALA A 485 15.88 15.14 -4.22
N TYR A 486 14.89 14.75 -5.03
CA TYR A 486 15.02 14.75 -6.49
C TYR A 486 15.23 16.18 -7.04
N ARG A 487 14.57 17.18 -6.43
CA ARG A 487 14.74 18.62 -6.72
C ARG A 487 15.33 19.42 -5.58
N ASP A 488 14.99 19.07 -4.35
CA ASP A 488 15.46 19.81 -3.17
C ASP A 488 16.85 19.31 -2.78
N HIS A 489 17.78 20.24 -2.55
CA HIS A 489 19.05 19.89 -1.93
C HIS A 489 18.78 19.63 -0.44
N TRP A 490 18.54 18.37 -0.08
CA TRP A 490 18.60 17.93 1.32
C TRP A 490 20.04 17.90 1.88
N ASN A 491 21.03 18.30 1.06
CA ASN A 491 22.45 18.37 1.39
C ASN A 491 22.98 19.80 1.25
#